data_AF-A0A6P1KYT3-F1
#
_entry.id   AF-A0A6P1KYT3-F1
#
_cell.length_a   1.000
_cell.length_b   1.000
_cell.length_c   1.000
_cell.angle_alpha   90.00
_cell.angle_beta   90.00
_cell.angle_gamma   90.00
#
_symmetry.space_group_name_H-M   'P 1'
#
loop_
_entity.id
_entity.type
_entity.pdbx_description
1 polymer ?
#
loop_
_entity_poly.entity_id
_entity_poly.type
_entity_poly.pdbx_seq_one_letter_code
_entity_poly.pdbx_strand_id
1 'polypeptide(L)'
;MAYSSNLTDAEWEIFEPLLQEILPTKKQTRPTNWPKRDIFNGILYQLKNGCNWQDLPKDFPPYSTVYWHYKQWRAAGVFEELMSVLHGQVREQVKKNRTGRR
;
A
#
# COMPACT_ATOMS: atom_id res chain seq x y z
N MET A 1 2.41 -1.41 16.61
CA MET A 1 2.78 0.03 16.66
C MET A 1 2.30 0.73 15.40
N ALA A 2 1.83 1.97 15.48
CA ALA A 2 1.45 2.75 14.30
C ALA A 2 2.69 3.48 13.76
N TYR A 3 3.20 3.06 12.61
CA TYR A 3 4.29 3.74 11.93
C TYR A 3 3.73 4.86 11.06
N SER A 4 4.50 5.94 10.85
CA SER A 4 4.09 7.04 9.95
C SER A 4 4.00 6.63 8.47
N SER A 5 4.34 5.38 8.15
CA SER A 5 4.17 4.73 6.84
C SER A 5 2.90 3.87 6.75
N ASN A 6 2.16 3.69 7.85
CA ASN A 6 0.95 2.87 7.84
C ASN A 6 -0.20 3.64 7.18
N LEU A 7 -0.99 2.94 6.37
CA LEU A 7 -2.23 3.49 5.81
C LEU A 7 -3.28 3.66 6.90
N THR A 8 -3.95 4.81 6.86
CA THR A 8 -5.20 5.02 7.60
C THR A 8 -6.29 4.08 7.08
N ASP A 9 -7.30 3.81 7.91
CA ASP A 9 -8.43 2.95 7.49
C ASP A 9 -9.14 3.50 6.26
N ALA A 10 -9.32 4.83 6.20
CA ALA A 10 -9.94 5.51 5.06
C ALA A 10 -9.15 5.36 3.75
N GLU A 11 -7.81 5.44 3.81
CA GLU A 11 -6.97 5.19 2.63
C GLU A 11 -7.01 3.71 2.23
N TRP A 12 -7.07 2.82 3.21
CA TRP A 12 -7.17 1.37 2.97
C TRP A 12 -8.48 0.99 2.27
N GLU A 13 -9.61 1.58 2.67
CA GLU A 13 -10.92 1.32 2.03
C GLU A 13 -10.95 1.69 0.54
N ILE A 14 -10.19 2.71 0.15
CA ILE A 14 -10.07 3.11 -1.27
C ILE A 14 -9.12 2.16 -2.01
N PHE A 15 -8.09 1.69 -1.33
CA PHE A 15 -7.03 0.87 -1.92
C PHE A 15 -7.42 -0.60 -2.08
N GLU A 16 -8.17 -1.16 -1.14
CA GLU A 16 -8.63 -2.55 -1.18
C GLU A 16 -9.36 -2.94 -2.48
N PRO A 17 -10.36 -2.16 -2.98
CA PRO A 17 -11.02 -2.49 -4.23
C PRO A 17 -10.10 -2.36 -5.44
N LEU A 18 -9.20 -1.36 -5.48
CA LEU A 18 -8.20 -1.23 -6.55
C LEU A 18 -7.27 -2.45 -6.61
N LEU A 19 -6.85 -2.95 -5.45
CA LEU A 19 -6.08 -4.19 -5.38
C LEU A 19 -6.85 -5.39 -5.94
N GLN A 20 -8.16 -5.48 -5.69
CA GLN A 20 -9.00 -6.57 -6.19
C GLN A 20 -9.24 -6.47 -7.69
N GLU A 21 -9.28 -5.25 -8.24
CA GLU A 21 -9.43 -4.99 -9.67
C GLU A 21 -8.15 -5.30 -10.45
N ILE A 22 -7.00 -4.82 -9.97
CA ILE A 22 -5.71 -4.95 -10.66
C ILE A 22 -5.15 -6.37 -10.54
N LEU A 23 -5.33 -7.00 -9.37
CA LEU A 23 -4.80 -8.35 -9.14
C LEU A 23 -5.84 -9.38 -9.51
N PRO A 24 -5.57 -10.26 -10.49
CA PRO A 24 -6.50 -11.32 -10.81
C PRO A 24 -6.73 -12.18 -9.56
N THR A 25 -7.99 -12.55 -9.32
CA THR A 25 -8.40 -13.50 -8.27
C THR A 25 -7.75 -14.85 -8.55
N LYS A 26 -6.49 -15.02 -8.17
CA LYS A 26 -5.80 -16.30 -8.30
C LYS A 26 -6.58 -17.33 -7.49
N LYS A 27 -6.88 -18.47 -8.10
CA LYS A 27 -7.34 -19.68 -7.40
C LYS A 27 -6.37 -19.94 -6.25
N GLN A 28 -6.77 -19.55 -5.05
CA GLN A 28 -5.90 -19.46 -3.89
C GLN A 28 -5.60 -20.89 -3.43
N THR A 29 -4.44 -21.43 -3.82
CA THR A 29 -4.04 -22.79 -3.43
C THR A 29 -3.68 -22.88 -1.95
N ARG A 30 -3.38 -21.73 -1.30
CA ARG A 30 -3.11 -21.63 0.13
C ARG A 30 -3.61 -20.29 0.66
N PRO A 31 -4.44 -20.25 1.72
CA PRO A 31 -4.82 -18.99 2.34
C PRO A 31 -3.57 -18.28 2.87
N THR A 32 -3.44 -17.00 2.57
CA THR A 32 -2.41 -16.16 3.18
C THR A 32 -2.84 -15.89 4.61
N ASN A 33 -2.05 -16.29 5.61
CA ASN A 33 -2.36 -16.04 7.03
C ASN A 33 -2.26 -14.56 7.44
N TRP A 34 -1.81 -13.69 6.54
CA TRP A 34 -1.56 -12.27 6.82
C TRP A 34 -2.56 -11.39 6.08
N PRO A 35 -3.14 -10.38 6.75
CA PRO A 35 -4.02 -9.43 6.08
C PRO A 35 -3.21 -8.64 5.04
N LYS A 36 -3.83 -8.38 3.89
CA LYS A 36 -3.18 -7.63 2.77
C LYS A 36 -2.68 -6.25 3.22
N ARG A 37 -3.35 -5.66 4.21
CA ARG A 37 -2.99 -4.37 4.81
C ARG A 37 -1.63 -4.41 5.47
N ASP A 38 -1.33 -5.44 6.25
CA ASP A 38 -0.04 -5.53 6.95
C ASP A 38 1.10 -5.76 5.97
N ILE A 39 0.85 -6.51 4.90
CA ILE A 39 1.78 -6.69 3.80
C ILE A 39 2.07 -5.34 3.13
N PHE A 40 1.02 -4.57 2.80
CA PHE A 40 1.17 -3.27 2.17
C PHE A 40 1.87 -2.26 3.09
N ASN A 41 1.52 -2.23 4.38
CA ASN A 41 2.20 -1.39 5.37
C ASN A 41 3.69 -1.73 5.47
N GLY A 42 4.06 -3.02 5.42
CA GLY A 42 5.46 -3.45 5.38
C GLY A 42 6.20 -2.97 4.13
N ILE A 43 5.53 -2.99 2.96
CA ILE A 43 6.09 -2.44 1.72
C ILE A 43 6.26 -0.91 1.83
N LEU A 44 5.25 -0.20 2.33
CA LEU A 44 5.34 1.26 2.51
C LEU A 44 6.44 1.65 3.49
N TYR A 45 6.59 0.89 4.58
CA TYR A 45 7.66 1.09 5.54
C TYR A 45 9.03 0.97 4.85
N GLN A 46 9.23 -0.09 4.07
CA GLN A 46 10.43 -0.30 3.29
C GLN A 46 10.67 0.85 2.28
N LEU A 47 9.65 1.26 1.53
CA LEU A 47 9.76 2.33 0.54
C LEU A 47 10.05 3.70 1.18
N LYS A 48 9.50 3.96 2.36
CA LYS A 48 9.68 5.22 3.08
C LYS A 48 11.05 5.32 3.77
N ASN A 49 11.49 4.25 4.42
CA ASN A 49 12.70 4.27 5.25
C ASN A 49 13.94 3.76 4.50
N GLY A 50 13.76 3.03 3.39
CA GLY A 50 14.87 2.55 2.56
C GLY A 50 15.78 1.52 3.26
N CYS A 51 15.28 0.77 4.25
CA CYS A 51 16.02 -0.28 4.95
C CYS A 51 16.27 -1.49 4.05
N ASN A 52 16.98 -2.54 4.50
CA ASN A 52 16.92 -3.81 3.79
C ASN A 52 15.62 -4.53 4.15
N TRP A 53 15.10 -5.36 3.23
CA TRP A 53 13.93 -6.19 3.52
C TRP A 53 14.13 -7.08 4.76
N GLN A 54 15.36 -7.54 5.02
CA GLN A 54 15.68 -8.33 6.21
C GLN A 54 15.59 -7.56 7.52
N ASP A 55 15.75 -6.24 7.46
CA ASP A 55 15.70 -5.32 8.61
C ASP A 55 14.28 -4.82 8.89
N LEU A 56 13.26 -5.38 8.21
CA LEU A 56 11.88 -5.03 8.50
C LEU A 56 11.54 -5.35 9.97
N PRO A 57 10.83 -4.45 10.67
CA PRO A 57 10.36 -4.72 12.01
C PRO A 57 9.55 -6.02 12.11
N LYS A 58 9.74 -6.77 13.20
CA LYS A 58 9.04 -8.05 13.45
C LYS A 58 7.52 -7.93 13.62
N ASP A 59 7.01 -6.70 13.74
CA ASP A 59 5.57 -6.40 13.75
C ASP A 59 4.91 -6.68 12.41
N PHE A 60 5.68 -6.72 11.32
CA PHE A 60 5.18 -6.96 9.98
C PHE A 60 5.29 -8.44 9.59
N PRO A 61 4.57 -8.86 8.53
CA PRO A 61 4.72 -10.20 7.98
C PRO A 61 6.18 -10.48 7.60
N PRO A 62 6.60 -11.75 7.56
CA PRO A 62 7.94 -12.13 7.15
C PRO A 62 8.33 -11.45 5.83
N TYR A 63 9.53 -10.87 5.79
CA TYR A 63 10.01 -10.08 4.65
C TYR A 63 9.92 -10.82 3.31
N SER A 64 10.04 -12.15 3.32
CA SER A 64 9.88 -13.01 2.14
C SER A 64 8.47 -12.93 1.54
N THR A 65 7.45 -12.87 2.40
CA THR A 65 6.04 -12.71 2.02
C THR A 65 5.79 -11.30 1.50
N VAL A 66 6.32 -10.29 2.20
CA VAL A 66 6.21 -8.87 1.82
C VAL A 66 6.86 -8.64 0.46
N TYR A 67 8.09 -9.13 0.26
CA TYR A 67 8.83 -9.00 -1.00
C TYR A 67 8.15 -9.74 -2.16
N TRP A 68 7.60 -10.94 -1.92
CA TRP A 68 6.85 -11.66 -2.95
C TRP A 68 5.65 -10.86 -3.45
N HIS A 69 4.87 -10.27 -2.54
CA HIS A 69 3.75 -9.40 -2.89
C HIS A 69 4.22 -8.13 -3.59
N TYR A 70 5.26 -7.46 -3.07
CA TYR A 70 5.85 -6.30 -3.72
C TYR A 70 6.22 -6.58 -5.17
N LYS A 71 6.87 -7.70 -5.46
CA LYS A 71 7.26 -8.09 -6.82
C LYS A 71 6.04 -8.31 -7.72
N GLN A 72 5.00 -8.98 -7.23
CA GLN A 72 3.77 -9.19 -7.99
C GLN A 72 3.03 -7.87 -8.26
N TRP A 73 2.88 -7.02 -7.24
CA TRP A 73 2.15 -5.76 -7.33
C TRP A 73 2.87 -4.73 -8.18
N ARG A 74 4.20 -4.71 -8.12
CA ARG A 74 5.03 -3.90 -9.01
C ARG A 74 4.89 -4.35 -10.47
N ALA A 75 4.90 -5.65 -10.74
CA ALA A 75 4.71 -6.15 -12.09
C ALA A 75 3.29 -5.90 -12.64
N ALA A 76 2.29 -5.82 -11.75
CA ALA A 76 0.91 -5.53 -12.10
C ALA A 76 0.59 -4.02 -12.19
N GLY A 77 1.54 -3.12 -11.92
CA GLY A 77 1.32 -1.67 -12.02
C GLY A 77 0.54 -1.05 -10.85
N VAL A 78 0.29 -1.79 -9.76
CA VAL A 78 -0.51 -1.34 -8.60
C VAL A 78 -0.04 0.00 -8.04
N PHE A 79 1.28 0.20 -7.96
CA PHE A 79 1.86 1.43 -7.40
C PHE A 79 1.65 2.65 -8.31
N GLU A 80 1.65 2.46 -9.63
CA GLU A 80 1.45 3.55 -10.59
C GLU A 80 0.01 4.03 -10.54
N GLU A 81 -0.93 3.09 -10.47
CA GLU A 81 -2.35 3.38 -10.36
C GLU A 81 -2.70 4.01 -9.01
N LEU A 82 -2.14 3.49 -7.92
CA LEU A 82 -2.28 4.10 -6.60
C LEU A 82 -1.76 5.55 -6.59
N MET A 83 -0.58 5.78 -7.16
CA MET A 83 -0.01 7.12 -7.21
C MET A 83 -0.83 8.06 -8.09
N SER A 84 -1.44 7.56 -9.17
CA SER A 84 -2.39 8.31 -10.00
C SER A 84 -3.63 8.74 -9.19
N VAL A 85 -4.24 7.82 -8.44
CA VAL A 85 -5.42 8.08 -7.60
C VAL A 85 -5.09 9.08 -6.49
N LEU A 86 -4.00 8.87 -5.76
CA LEU A 86 -3.56 9.76 -4.68
C LEU A 86 -3.19 11.15 -5.21
N HIS A 87 -2.49 11.25 -6.34
CA HIS A 87 -2.21 12.54 -6.96
C HIS A 87 -3.49 13.26 -7.41
N GLY A 88 -4.51 12.53 -7.87
CA GLY A 88 -5.84 13.07 -8.13
C GLY A 88 -6.45 13.72 -6.88
N GLN A 89 -6.45 13.01 -5.75
CA GLN A 89 -6.99 13.50 -4.49
C GLN A 89 -6.22 14.69 -3.92
N VAL A 90 -4.88 14.66 -3.95
CA VAL A 90 -4.06 15.79 -3.49
C VAL A 90 -4.31 17.03 -4.36
N ARG A 91 -4.47 16.87 -5.69
CA ARG A 91 -4.80 17.98 -6.59
C ARG A 91 -6.15 18.62 -6.24
N GLU A 92 -7.14 17.83 -5.84
CA GLU A 92 -8.44 18.34 -5.38
C GLU A 92 -8.35 19.02 -4.01
N GLN A 93 -7.61 18.45 -3.06
CA GLN A 93 -7.42 19.05 -1.74
C GLN A 93 -6.64 20.37 -1.81
N VAL A 94 -5.62 20.47 -2.66
CA VAL A 94 -4.87 21.71 -2.89
C VAL A 94 -5.76 22.79 -3.51
N LYS A 95 -6.66 22.43 -4.44
CA LYS A 95 -7.66 23.37 -4.98
C LYS A 95 -8.60 23.88 -3.87
N LYS A 96 -9.05 22.99 -2.97
CA LYS A 96 -9.96 23.33 -1.87
C LYS A 96 -9.29 24.24 -0.82
N ASN A 97 -8.03 24.00 -0.49
CA ASN A 97 -7.26 24.82 0.45
C ASN A 97 -6.93 26.22 -0.09
N ARG A 98 -6.80 26.37 -1.41
CA ARG A 98 -6.52 27.66 -2.06
C ARG A 98 -7.73 28.59 -2.07
N THR A 99 -8.94 28.04 -2.02
CA THR A 99 -10.21 28.80 -1.98
C THR A 99 -10.59 29.25 -0.56
N GLY A 100 -9.95 28.70 0.49
CA GLY A 100 -10.25 28.98 1.90
C GLY A 100 -9.38 30.03 2.59
N ARG A 101 -8.36 30.58 1.93
CA ARG A 101 -7.64 31.78 2.42
C ARG A 101 -8.24 33.01 1.73
N ARG A 102 -9.31 33.54 2.32
CA ARG A 102 -9.76 34.93 2.10
C ARG A 102 -9.65 35.67 3.42
#